data_AF-A0A841EZN1-F1
#
_entry.id   AF-A0A841EZN1-F1
#
_cell.length_a   1.000
_cell.length_b   1.000
_cell.length_c   1.000
_cell.angle_alpha   90.00
_cell.angle_beta   90.00
_cell.angle_gamma   90.00
#
_symmetry.space_group_name_H-M   'P 1'
#
loop_
_entity.id
_entity.type
_entity.pdbx_description
1 polymer ?
#
loop_
_entity_poly.entity_id
_entity_poly.type
_entity_poly.pdbx_seq_one_letter_code
_entity_poly.pdbx_strand_id
1 'polypeptide(L)'
;MKPISMVFSFILIILGIVIITLTKTIEEVMPKLGYAAYQSAGAGSYSPYDYEMDLELNYWFGGGSILIGAVYFLSKLAFFRNAITEIKLRDKEFHEKYK
;
A
#
# COMPACT_ATOMS: atom_id res chain seq x y z
N MET A 1 7.09 -8.88 -20.43
CA MET A 1 6.56 -9.08 -19.06
C MET A 1 7.22 -8.21 -17.97
N LYS A 2 8.47 -7.73 -18.13
CA LYS A 2 9.19 -6.95 -17.10
C LYS A 2 8.53 -5.62 -16.65
N PRO A 3 8.00 -4.74 -17.53
CA PRO A 3 7.35 -3.50 -17.09
C PRO A 3 6.01 -3.75 -16.40
N ILE A 4 5.27 -4.76 -16.86
CA ILE A 4 3.95 -5.12 -16.35
C ILE A 4 4.02 -5.45 -14.84
N SER A 5 5.01 -6.26 -14.42
CA SER A 5 5.17 -6.62 -13.01
C SER A 5 5.51 -5.43 -12.09
N MET A 6 6.21 -4.42 -12.62
CA MET A 6 6.54 -3.21 -11.86
C MET A 6 5.30 -2.33 -11.70
N VAL A 7 4.50 -2.19 -12.76
CA VAL A 7 3.21 -1.48 -12.72
C VAL A 7 2.26 -2.14 -11.72
N PHE A 8 2.16 -3.46 -11.69
CA PHE A 8 1.36 -4.17 -10.68
C PHE A 8 1.82 -3.92 -9.24
N SER A 9 3.13 -3.79 -9.01
CA SER A 9 3.67 -3.48 -7.68
C SER A 9 3.23 -2.09 -7.22
N PHE A 10 3.27 -1.10 -8.11
CA PHE A 10 2.76 0.24 -7.82
C PHE A 10 1.24 0.26 -7.60
N ILE A 11 0.48 -0.48 -8.41
CA ILE A 11 -0.98 -0.60 -8.23
C ILE A 11 -1.31 -1.16 -6.84
N LEU A 12 -0.61 -2.21 -6.39
CA LEU A 12 -0.82 -2.79 -5.06
C LEU A 12 -0.51 -1.80 -3.93
N ILE A 13 0.56 -1.03 -4.06
CA ILE A 13 0.93 0.00 -3.07
C ILE A 13 -0.15 1.09 -3.03
N ILE A 14 -0.55 1.62 -4.19
CA ILE A 14 -1.59 2.65 -4.29
C ILE A 14 -2.91 2.13 -3.72
N LEU A 15 -3.30 0.91 -4.08
CA LEU A 15 -4.52 0.28 -3.58
C LEU A 15 -4.51 0.17 -2.05
N GLY A 16 -3.40 -0.28 -1.46
CA GLY A 16 -3.28 -0.37 -0.01
C GLY A 16 -3.34 1.00 0.68
N ILE A 17 -2.75 2.04 0.09
CA ILE A 17 -2.86 3.42 0.59
C ILE A 17 -4.32 3.89 0.56
N VAL A 18 -5.03 3.62 -0.54
CA VAL A 18 -6.44 3.98 -0.69
C VAL A 18 -7.30 3.28 0.36
N ILE A 19 -7.10 1.98 0.58
CA ILE A 19 -7.84 1.20 1.60
C ILE A 19 -7.64 1.82 2.99
N ILE A 20 -6.40 2.09 3.39
CA ILE A 20 -6.09 2.69 4.70
C ILE A 20 -6.72 4.08 4.84
N THR A 21 -6.63 4.89 3.78
CA THR A 21 -7.17 6.26 3.78
C THR A 21 -8.69 6.27 3.91
N LEU A 22 -9.39 5.44 3.13
CA LEU A 22 -10.84 5.32 3.22
C LEU A 22 -11.27 4.76 4.58
N THR A 23 -10.57 3.76 5.09
CA THR A 23 -10.82 3.16 6.41
C THR A 23 -10.78 4.23 7.49
N LYS A 24 -9.68 5.00 7.56
CA LYS A 24 -9.53 6.09 8.53
C LYS A 24 -10.59 7.18 8.36
N THR A 25 -10.93 7.51 7.11
CA THR A 25 -11.98 8.49 6.82
C THR A 25 -13.34 8.02 7.34
N ILE A 26 -13.66 6.74 7.15
CA ILE A 26 -14.92 6.16 7.64
C ILE A 26 -14.95 6.19 9.17
N GLU A 27 -13.88 5.76 9.85
CA GLU A 27 -13.80 5.80 11.32
C GLU A 27 -14.02 7.21 11.89
N GLU A 28 -13.50 8.25 11.23
CA GLU A 28 -13.69 9.64 11.66
C GLU A 28 -15.07 10.22 11.33
N VAL A 29 -15.69 9.75 10.24
CA VAL A 29 -16.98 10.26 9.74
C VAL A 29 -18.15 9.53 10.39
N MET A 30 -18.00 8.25 10.73
CA MET A 30 -19.12 7.42 11.19
C MET A 30 -19.73 7.91 12.52
N PRO A 31 -18.95 8.30 13.54
CA PRO A 31 -19.50 8.90 14.76
C PRO A 31 -20.21 10.23 14.48
N LYS A 32 -19.69 11.05 13.56
CA LYS A 32 -20.32 12.33 13.20
C LYS A 32 -21.66 12.14 12.49
N LEU A 33 -21.74 11.15 11.61
CA LEU A 33 -22.99 10.73 10.98
C LEU A 33 -23.97 10.16 12.01
N GLY A 34 -23.48 9.33 12.93
CA GLY A 34 -24.25 8.80 14.06
C GLY A 34 -24.87 9.92 14.90
N TYR A 35 -24.09 10.94 15.25
CA TYR A 35 -24.57 12.11 15.96
C TYR A 35 -25.64 12.90 15.20
N ALA A 36 -25.45 13.12 13.90
CA ALA A 36 -26.42 13.81 13.06
C ALA A 36 -27.75 13.03 12.96
N ALA A 37 -27.67 11.71 12.80
CA ALA A 37 -28.84 10.83 12.77
C ALA A 37 -29.56 10.81 14.13
N TYR A 38 -28.81 10.72 15.22
CA TYR A 38 -29.34 10.77 16.58
C TYR A 38 -30.07 12.09 16.87
N GLN A 39 -29.47 13.24 16.52
CA GLN A 39 -30.13 14.55 16.67
C GLN A 39 -31.40 14.65 15.82
N SER A 40 -31.38 14.07 14.61
CA SER A 40 -32.54 14.05 13.72
C SER A 40 -33.67 13.16 14.26
N ALA A 41 -33.33 12.10 15.01
CA ALA A 41 -34.29 11.20 15.63
C ALA A 41 -34.85 11.73 16.97
N GLY A 42 -34.22 12.76 17.57
CA GLY A 42 -34.62 13.31 18.88
C GLY A 42 -34.49 12.30 20.04
N ALA A 43 -33.62 11.30 19.90
CA ALA A 43 -33.48 10.19 20.85
C ALA A 43 -32.67 10.58 22.10
N GLY A 44 -32.78 9.77 23.16
CA GLY A 44 -32.30 9.98 24.54
C GLY A 44 -30.90 10.55 24.74
N SER A 45 -29.86 9.73 24.95
CA SER A 45 -28.46 10.16 25.15
C SER A 45 -27.54 9.60 24.07
N TYR A 46 -26.64 10.43 23.51
CA TYR A 46 -25.68 10.02 22.49
C TYR A 46 -24.34 9.56 23.10
N SER A 47 -23.77 8.49 22.53
CA SER A 47 -22.41 8.02 22.80
C SER A 47 -21.69 7.75 21.47
N PRO A 48 -20.52 8.37 21.21
CA PRO A 48 -19.73 8.09 20.01
C PRO A 48 -19.27 6.63 19.89
N TYR A 49 -19.07 5.97 21.03
CA TYR A 49 -18.60 4.58 21.11
C TYR A 49 -19.58 3.60 20.47
N ASP A 50 -20.88 3.93 20.44
CA ASP A 50 -21.91 3.09 19.82
C ASP A 50 -21.84 3.09 18.28
N TYR A 51 -21.03 4.00 17.71
CA TYR A 51 -20.84 4.18 16.27
C TYR A 51 -19.38 3.93 15.84
N GLU A 52 -18.53 3.46 16.74
CA GLU A 52 -17.19 2.99 16.38
C GLU A 52 -17.32 1.74 15.51
N MET A 53 -16.57 1.73 14.41
CA MET A 53 -16.50 0.58 13.52
C MET A 53 -15.15 -0.10 13.69
N ASP A 54 -15.17 -1.38 14.02
CA ASP A 54 -13.96 -2.20 13.96
C ASP A 54 -13.60 -2.46 12.49
N LEU A 55 -12.60 -1.73 12.01
CA LEU A 55 -12.04 -1.89 10.67
C LEU A 55 -10.59 -2.37 10.72
N GLU A 56 -10.16 -3.02 11.80
CA GLU A 56 -8.78 -3.52 11.96
C GLU A 56 -8.35 -4.40 10.76
N LEU A 57 -9.29 -5.22 10.28
CA LEU A 57 -9.08 -6.12 9.15
C LEU A 57 -8.77 -5.37 7.84
N ASN A 58 -9.31 -4.16 7.65
CA ASN A 58 -8.98 -3.31 6.51
C ASN A 58 -7.55 -2.76 6.60
N TYR A 59 -7.08 -2.44 7.80
CA TYR A 59 -5.69 -2.05 8.02
C TYR A 59 -4.72 -3.20 7.72
N TRP A 60 -5.07 -4.42 8.13
CA TRP A 60 -4.30 -5.61 7.77
C TRP A 60 -4.24 -5.84 6.26
N PHE A 61 -5.38 -5.72 5.56
CA PHE A 61 -5.39 -5.84 4.09
C PHE A 61 -4.64 -4.70 3.39
N GLY A 62 -4.83 -3.46 3.82
CA GLY A 62 -4.15 -2.30 3.24
C GLY A 62 -2.64 -2.35 3.48
N GLY A 63 -2.22 -2.62 4.71
CA GLY A 63 -0.82 -2.77 5.09
C GLY A 63 -0.16 -3.96 4.40
N GLY A 64 -0.84 -5.11 4.34
CA GLY A 64 -0.39 -6.30 3.62
C GLY A 64 -0.18 -6.03 2.13
N SER A 65 -1.10 -5.30 1.50
CA SER A 65 -1.00 -4.92 0.08
C SER A 65 0.22 -4.03 -0.19
N ILE A 66 0.48 -3.05 0.68
CA ILE A 66 1.67 -2.18 0.59
C ILE A 66 2.95 -2.99 0.76
N LEU A 67 3.01 -3.86 1.78
CA LEU A 67 4.19 -4.68 2.06
C LEU A 67 4.52 -5.61 0.89
N ILE A 68 3.52 -6.33 0.36
CA ILE A 68 3.71 -7.22 -0.79
C ILE A 68 4.20 -6.43 -2.00
N GLY A 69 3.55 -5.30 -2.32
CA GLY A 69 3.95 -4.44 -3.43
C GLY A 69 5.37 -3.90 -3.28
N ALA A 70 5.76 -3.46 -2.08
CA ALA A 70 7.09 -2.94 -1.78
C ALA A 70 8.18 -4.02 -1.91
N VAL A 71 7.96 -5.21 -1.34
CA VAL A 71 8.90 -6.33 -1.45
C VAL A 71 9.12 -6.73 -2.91
N TYR A 72 8.04 -6.79 -3.69
CA TYR A 72 8.13 -7.15 -5.11
C TYR A 72 8.90 -6.12 -5.92
N PHE A 73 8.65 -4.83 -5.66
CA PHE A 73 9.35 -3.72 -6.28
C PHE A 73 10.86 -3.73 -5.97
N LEU A 74 11.22 -3.86 -4.70
CA LEU A 74 12.62 -3.90 -4.25
C LEU A 74 13.36 -5.11 -4.82
N SER A 75 12.73 -6.27 -4.84
CA SER A 75 13.31 -7.50 -5.39
C SER A 75 13.66 -7.35 -6.87
N LYS A 76 12.80 -6.67 -7.66
CA LYS A 76 13.09 -6.39 -9.07
C LYS A 76 14.21 -5.38 -9.24
N LEU A 77 14.25 -4.33 -8.44
CA LEU A 77 15.33 -3.34 -8.46
C LEU A 77 16.70 -3.96 -8.17
N ALA A 78 16.78 -4.80 -7.14
CA ALA A 78 18.00 -5.52 -6.79
C ALA A 78 18.48 -6.44 -7.93
N PHE A 79 17.55 -7.18 -8.55
CA PHE A 79 17.86 -8.04 -9.69
C PHE A 79 18.42 -7.26 -10.88
N PHE A 80 17.80 -6.15 -11.27
CA PHE A 80 18.28 -5.32 -12.38
C PHE A 80 19.65 -4.72 -12.08
N ARG A 81 19.88 -4.23 -10.86
CA ARG A 81 21.17 -3.70 -10.45
C ARG A 81 22.27 -4.75 -10.55
N ASN A 82 22.02 -5.96 -10.06
CA ASN A 82 22.99 -7.06 -10.14
C ASN A 82 23.29 -7.43 -11.60
N ALA A 83 22.28 -7.52 -12.46
CA ALA A 83 22.46 -7.82 -13.88
C ALA A 83 23.32 -6.75 -14.59
N ILE A 84 23.10 -5.47 -14.30
CA ILE A 84 23.90 -4.37 -14.87
C ILE A 84 25.35 -4.45 -14.38
N THR A 85 25.57 -4.74 -13.10
CA THR A 85 26.91 -4.88 -12.53
C THR A 85 27.68 -6.04 -13.16
N GLU A 86 27.02 -7.17 -13.39
CA GLU A 86 27.63 -8.34 -14.04
C GLU A 86 28.00 -8.05 -15.50
N ILE A 87 27.15 -7.35 -16.24
CA ILE A 87 27.45 -6.91 -17.62
C ILE A 87 28.68 -5.98 -17.63
N LYS A 88 28.76 -5.02 -16.70
CA LYS A 88 29.91 -4.11 -16.59
C LYS A 88 31.21 -4.85 -16.25
N LEU A 89 31.15 -5.88 -15.40
CA LEU A 89 32.31 -6.70 -15.08
C LEU A 89 32.80 -7.47 -16.30
N ARG A 90 31.90 -8.15 -17.02
CA ARG A 90 32.25 -8.89 -18.25
C ARG A 90 32.81 -7.98 -19.35
N ASP A 91 32.25 -6.79 -19.50
CA ASP A 91 32.74 -5.80 -20.47
C ASP A 91 34.17 -5.33 -20.13
N LYS A 92 34.43 -5.09 -18.84
CA LYS A 92 35.78 -4.78 -18.35
C LYS A 92 36.77 -5.92 -18.60
N GLU A 93 36.39 -7.17 -18.30
CA GLU A 93 37.23 -8.35 -18.55
C GLU A 93 37.52 -8.55 -20.05
N PHE A 94 36.53 -8.31 -20.92
CA PHE A 94 36.72 -8.35 -22.36
C PHE A 94 37.72 -7.28 -22.81
N HIS A 95 37.57 -6.04 -22.34
CA HIS A 95 38.50 -4.97 -22.65
C HIS A 95 39.92 -5.21 -22.11
N GLU A 96 40.09 -5.84 -20.95
CA GLU A 96 41.42 -6.21 -20.45
C GLU A 96 42.06 -7.36 -21.24
N LYS A 97 41.25 -8.30 -21.75
CA LYS A 97 41.74 -9.49 -22.47
C LYS A 97 42.09 -9.22 -23.94
N TYR A 98 41.46 -8.23 -24.56
CA TYR A 98 41.62 -7.91 -25.98
C TYR A 98 42.24 -6.52 -26.24
N LYS A 99 42.99 -6.02 -25.26
CA LYS A 99 43.87 -4.85 -25.40
C LYS A 99 45.30 -5.30 -25.65
#